data_AF-A0A1K1M518-F1
#
_entry.id   AF-A0A1K1M518-F1
#
_cell.length_a   1.000
_cell.length_b   1.000
_cell.length_c   1.000
_cell.angle_alpha   90.00
_cell.angle_beta   90.00
_cell.angle_gamma   90.00
#
_symmetry.space_group_name_H-M   'P 1'
#
loop_
_entity.id
_entity.type
_entity.pdbx_description
1 polymer ?
#
loop_
_entity_poly.entity_id
_entity_poly.type
_entity_poly.pdbx_seq_one_letter_code
_entity_poly.pdbx_strand_id
1 'polypeptide(L)'
;MARSKAMKQRSKLIREGKLDPAMGRKSWGGCLPVERLTPTYQETRNKQDNKHKKKWKHSSYTSEGSISFCPFQARPRAATK
;
A
#
# COMPACT_ATOMS: atom_id res chain seq x y z
N MET A 1 21.09 -19.35 23.54
CA MET A 1 21.64 -18.62 22.37
C MET A 1 22.99 -18.03 22.74
N ALA A 2 24.03 -18.29 21.94
CA ALA A 2 25.36 -17.74 22.20
C ALA A 2 25.40 -16.24 21.87
N ARG A 3 25.94 -15.42 22.77
CA ARG A 3 26.23 -14.00 22.46
C ARG A 3 27.27 -13.93 21.33
N SER A 4 27.07 -13.00 20.40
CA SER A 4 28.03 -12.79 19.30
C SER A 4 29.40 -12.35 19.84
N LYS A 5 30.45 -12.66 19.08
CA LYS A 5 31.84 -12.26 19.41
C LYS A 5 31.95 -10.76 19.67
N ALA A 6 31.30 -9.95 18.83
CA ALA A 6 31.28 -8.50 18.95
C ALA A 6 30.60 -8.02 20.25
N MET A 7 29.51 -8.68 20.69
CA MET A 7 28.84 -8.34 21.95
C MET A 7 29.75 -8.63 23.15
N LYS A 8 30.43 -9.79 23.14
CA LYS A 8 31.39 -10.14 24.20
C LYS A 8 32.54 -9.14 24.30
N GLN A 9 33.07 -8.70 23.16
CA GLN A 9 34.14 -7.69 23.12
C GLN A 9 33.68 -6.35 23.70
N ARG A 10 32.48 -5.86 23.35
CA ARG A 10 31.94 -4.63 23.93
C ARG A 10 31.79 -4.72 25.44
N SER A 11 31.22 -5.83 25.94
CA SER A 11 31.09 -6.05 27.39
C SER A 11 32.45 -6.09 28.10
N LYS A 12 33.49 -6.64 27.46
CA LYS A 12 34.86 -6.62 28.00
C LYS A 12 35.39 -5.19 28.12
N LEU A 13 35.24 -4.36 27.07
CA LEU A 13 35.72 -2.97 27.08
C LEU A 13 35.01 -2.13 28.15
N ILE A 14 33.70 -2.31 28.32
CA ILE A 14 32.91 -1.64 29.36
C ILE A 14 33.41 -2.04 30.76
N ARG A 15 33.69 -3.33 30.98
CA ARG A 15 34.24 -3.82 32.26
C ARG A 15 35.64 -3.26 32.55
N GLU A 16 36.42 -2.96 31.51
CA GLU A 16 37.72 -2.30 31.62
C GLU A 16 37.63 -0.78 31.86
N GLY A 17 36.41 -0.23 31.97
CA GLY A 17 36.18 1.20 32.18
C GLY A 17 36.24 2.05 30.90
N LYS A 18 36.24 1.42 29.72
CA LYS A 18 36.22 2.14 28.44
C LYS A 18 34.80 2.58 28.09
N LEU A 19 34.73 3.62 27.28
CA LEU A 19 33.47 4.21 26.81
C LEU A 19 32.61 3.19 26.06
N ASP A 20 31.31 3.15 26.35
CA ASP A 20 30.38 2.27 25.67
C ASP A 20 30.15 2.76 24.22
N PRO A 21 30.52 1.95 23.20
CA PRO A 21 30.29 2.31 21.80
C PRO A 21 28.81 2.45 21.43
N ALA A 22 27.87 2.02 22.29
CA ALA A 22 26.45 2.30 22.09
C ALA A 22 26.12 3.80 22.21
N MET A 23 26.85 4.58 23.02
CA MET A 23 26.60 6.01 23.19
C MET A 23 26.86 6.81 21.91
N GLY A 24 27.81 6.36 21.07
CA GLY A 24 28.10 6.98 19.78
C GLY A 24 27.19 6.50 18.65
N ARG A 25 26.36 5.47 18.87
CA ARG A 25 25.43 4.99 17.84
C ARG A 25 24.24 5.91 17.79
N LYS A 26 24.02 6.53 16.63
CA LYS A 26 22.80 7.26 16.36
C LYS A 26 21.61 6.29 16.35
N SER A 27 20.50 6.74 16.93
CA SER A 27 19.21 6.08 16.78
C SER A 27 18.63 6.43 15.41
N TRP A 28 17.80 5.54 14.85
CA TRP A 28 16.98 5.84 13.69
C TRP A 28 15.87 6.87 13.97
N GLY A 29 15.72 7.31 15.22
CA GLY A 29 14.85 8.44 15.57
C GLY A 29 13.36 8.12 15.39
N GLY A 30 12.95 6.89 15.63
CA GLY A 30 11.56 6.43 15.42
C GLY A 30 11.22 6.13 13.96
N CYS A 31 12.15 6.35 13.03
CA CYS A 31 12.00 5.87 11.66
C CYS A 31 12.35 4.38 11.61
N LEU A 32 11.45 3.55 11.06
CA LEU A 32 11.72 2.18 10.71
C LEU A 32 11.95 2.12 9.18
N PRO A 33 13.21 2.04 8.71
CA PRO A 33 13.53 2.12 7.28
C PRO A 33 12.88 1.02 6.44
N VAL A 34 12.56 -0.10 7.09
CA VAL A 34 11.97 -1.29 6.47
C VAL A 34 10.47 -1.11 6.18
N GLU A 35 9.78 -0.23 6.90
CA GLU A 35 8.31 -0.08 6.76
C GLU A 35 7.91 0.85 5.61
N ARG A 36 8.82 1.72 5.16
CA ARG A 36 8.55 2.69 4.08
C ARG A 36 9.02 2.18 2.72
N LEU A 37 8.68 0.95 2.39
CA LEU A 37 8.89 0.41 1.05
C LEU A 37 7.75 0.83 0.12
N THR A 38 8.10 1.21 -1.10
CA THR A 38 7.12 1.37 -2.18
C THR A 38 6.45 0.02 -2.43
N PRO A 39 5.13 -0.02 -2.68
CA PRO A 39 4.44 -1.28 -2.89
C PRO A 39 4.99 -2.02 -4.11
N THR A 40 5.02 -3.35 -4.04
CA THR A 40 5.44 -4.17 -5.18
C THR A 40 4.41 -4.13 -6.31
N TYR A 41 4.81 -4.55 -7.52
CA TYR A 41 3.88 -4.64 -8.66
C TYR A 41 2.66 -5.52 -8.34
N GLN A 42 2.86 -6.64 -7.64
CA GLN A 42 1.79 -7.54 -7.25
C GLN A 42 0.82 -6.89 -6.24
N GLU A 43 1.36 -6.19 -5.23
CA GLU A 43 0.55 -5.46 -4.25
C GLU A 43 -0.28 -4.34 -4.87
N THR A 44 0.30 -3.60 -5.82
CA THR A 44 -0.44 -2.54 -6.53
C THR A 44 -1.58 -3.11 -7.38
N ARG A 45 -1.36 -4.22 -8.12
CA ARG A 45 -2.40 -4.91 -8.89
C ARG A 45 -3.53 -5.43 -7.98
N ASN A 46 -3.18 -6.11 -6.90
CA ASN A 46 -4.15 -6.62 -5.93
C ASN A 46 -4.96 -5.49 -5.28
N LYS A 47 -4.31 -4.37 -4.93
CA LYS A 47 -4.98 -3.19 -4.39
C LYS A 47 -5.94 -2.58 -5.40
N GLN A 48 -5.58 -2.48 -6.68
CA GLN A 48 -6.48 -1.98 -7.72
C GLN A 48 -7.72 -2.86 -7.89
N ASP A 49 -7.54 -4.18 -7.85
CA ASP A 49 -8.65 -5.13 -8.02
C ASP A 49 -9.59 -5.16 -6.80
N ASN A 50 -9.05 -4.98 -5.59
CA ASN A 50 -9.83 -5.08 -4.35
C ASN A 50 -10.33 -3.74 -3.80
N LYS A 51 -9.68 -2.61 -4.12
CA LYS A 51 -10.02 -1.29 -3.56
C LYS A 51 -11.42 -0.83 -3.92
N HIS A 52 -11.84 -1.05 -5.17
CA HIS A 52 -13.18 -0.74 -5.61
C HIS A 52 -13.89 -2.06 -5.87
N LYS A 53 -14.80 -2.48 -4.98
CA LYS A 53 -15.63 -3.67 -5.18
C LYS A 53 -16.29 -3.54 -6.56
N LYS A 54 -15.80 -4.28 -7.55
CA LYS A 54 -16.33 -4.31 -8.92
C LYS A 54 -17.66 -5.05 -8.91
N LYS A 55 -18.68 -4.48 -8.26
CA LYS A 55 -20.04 -5.02 -8.19
C LYS A 55 -20.66 -5.19 -9.59
N TRP A 56 -20.09 -4.53 -10.60
CA TRP A 56 -20.59 -4.50 -11.98
C TRP A 56 -19.69 -5.22 -12.99
N LYS A 57 -18.79 -6.12 -12.55
CA LYS A 57 -18.00 -6.94 -13.48
C LYS A 57 -18.34 -8.41 -13.38
N HIS A 58 -19.63 -8.75 -13.47
CA HIS A 58 -20.08 -9.95 -14.18
C HIS A 58 -21.61 -10.01 -14.23
N SER A 59 -22.18 -9.77 -15.41
CA SER A 59 -23.16 -10.70 -16.00
C SER A 59 -23.35 -10.34 -17.48
N SER A 60 -23.19 -11.35 -18.34
CA SER A 60 -23.49 -11.41 -19.78
C SER A 60 -22.69 -10.52 -20.75
N TYR A 61 -21.47 -10.95 -21.09
CA TYR A 61 -20.96 -10.84 -22.47
C TYR A 61 -21.27 -12.14 -23.23
N THR A 62 -22.50 -12.61 -23.09
CA THR A 62 -23.08 -13.70 -23.89
C THR A 62 -24.24 -13.08 -24.67
N SER A 63 -23.90 -12.66 -25.87
CA SER A 63 -24.72 -12.52 -27.08
C SER A 63 -26.01 -11.67 -27.14
N GLU A 64 -26.65 -11.20 -26.07
CA GLU A 64 -27.96 -10.48 -26.20
C GLU A 64 -28.14 -9.33 -25.19
N GLY A 65 -27.08 -8.56 -24.93
CA GLY A 65 -27.13 -7.43 -23.99
C GLY A 65 -27.28 -6.09 -24.69
N SER A 66 -28.48 -5.74 -25.16
CA SER A 66 -28.73 -4.41 -25.73
C SER A 66 -28.73 -3.34 -24.62
N ILE A 67 -27.75 -2.43 -24.65
CA ILE A 67 -27.79 -1.19 -23.87
C ILE A 67 -28.76 -0.26 -24.59
N SER A 68 -30.01 -0.16 -24.11
CA SER A 68 -30.95 0.85 -24.56
C SER A 68 -30.55 2.21 -24.01
N PHE A 69 -29.73 2.94 -24.76
CA PHE A 69 -29.62 4.38 -24.60
C PHE A 69 -30.93 5.00 -25.09
N CYS A 70 -31.84 5.38 -24.19
CA CYS A 70 -32.96 6.23 -24.54
C CYS A 70 -32.43 7.66 -24.69
N PRO A 71 -32.26 8.22 -25.91
CA PRO A 71 -32.07 9.65 -26.03
C PRO A 71 -33.33 10.31 -25.47
N PHE A 72 -33.13 11.15 -24.46
CA PHE A 72 -34.12 12.05 -23.88
C PHE A 72 -34.94 12.70 -25.02
N GLN A 73 -36.16 12.22 -25.24
CA GLN A 73 -37.06 12.81 -26.22
C GLN A 73 -37.40 14.22 -25.74
N ALA A 74 -36.80 15.22 -26.38
CA ALA A 74 -37.22 16.60 -26.26
C ALA A 74 -38.68 16.67 -26.70
N ARG A 75 -39.58 16.93 -25.75
CA ARG A 75 -41.01 17.15 -26.03
C ARG A 75 -41.12 18.34 -27.00
N PRO A 76 -41.89 18.25 -28.10
CA PRO A 76 -42.13 19.40 -28.95
C PRO A 76 -42.90 20.46 -28.14
N ARG A 77 -42.39 21.69 -28.09
CA ARG A 77 -43.13 22.85 -27.56
C ARG A 77 -44.37 23.03 -28.43
N ALA A 78 -45.54 23.00 -27.81
CA ALA A 78 -46.80 23.31 -28.46
C ALA A 78 -46.75 24.71 -29.07
N ALA A 79 -47.06 24.82 -30.36
CA ALA A 79 -47.26 26.08 -31.04
C ALA A 79 -48.64 26.65 -30.68
N THR A 80 -48.67 27.83 -30.07
CA THR A 80 -49.89 28.63 -29.90
C THR A 80 -50.15 29.39 -31.21
N LYS A 81 -51.39 29.29 -31.71
CA LYS A 81 -51.90 30.04 -32.88
C LYS A 81 -52.11 31.51 -32.54
#